data_AF-A0AAV6LEG9-F1
#
_entry.id   AF-A0AAV6LEG9-F1
#
_cell.length_a   1.000
_cell.length_b   1.000
_cell.length_c   1.000
_cell.angle_alpha   90.00
_cell.angle_beta   90.00
_cell.angle_gamma   90.00
#
_symmetry.space_group_name_H-M   'P 1'
#
loop_
_entity.id
_entity.type
_entity.pdbx_description
1 polymer ?
#
loop_
_entity_poly.entity_id
_entity_poly.type
_entity_poly.pdbx_seq_one_letter_code
_entity_poly.pdbx_strand_id
1 'polypeptide(L)'
;MYSQSLKLWHMLRVFLTTVLWREVEARQQMESLQGLCSLNVGDDNLRNQEKEAITVFMELSAAEEAFKKQKSRVNWLALGD
;
A
#
# COMPACT_ATOMS: atom_id res chain seq x y z
N MET A 1 -11.07 -25.50 19.10
CA MET A 1 -10.28 -24.33 19.57
C MET A 1 -9.26 -23.98 18.50
N TYR A 2 -9.42 -22.85 17.81
CA TYR A 2 -8.41 -22.38 16.86
C TYR A 2 -7.15 -21.94 17.61
N SER A 3 -5.97 -22.46 17.25
CA SER A 3 -4.70 -22.04 17.85
C SER A 3 -4.48 -20.54 17.62
N GLN A 4 -3.86 -19.85 18.57
CA GLN A 4 -3.57 -18.40 18.47
C GLN A 4 -2.83 -18.05 17.17
N SER A 5 -2.00 -18.97 16.68
CA SER A 5 -1.27 -18.86 15.41
C SER A 5 -2.20 -18.71 14.20
N LEU A 6 -3.35 -19.40 14.17
CA LEU A 6 -4.29 -19.30 13.05
C LEU A 6 -5.05 -17.97 13.03
N LYS A 7 -5.34 -17.39 14.21
CA LYS A 7 -5.99 -16.07 14.32
C LYS A 7 -5.07 -14.95 13.82
N LEU A 8 -3.80 -15.00 14.20
CA LEU A 8 -2.78 -14.06 13.72
C LEU A 8 -2.63 -14.14 12.21
N TRP A 9 -2.58 -15.34 11.65
CA TRP A 9 -2.47 -15.55 10.20
C TRP A 9 -3.68 -15.00 9.43
N HIS A 10 -4.89 -15.16 9.96
CA HIS A 10 -6.10 -14.61 9.35
C HIS A 10 -6.13 -13.08 9.38
N MET A 11 -5.81 -12.46 10.54
CA MET A 11 -5.73 -10.99 10.66
C MET A 11 -4.71 -10.39 9.70
N LEU A 12 -3.55 -11.02 9.58
CA LEU A 12 -2.49 -10.62 8.64
C LEU A 12 -2.96 -10.67 7.19
N ARG A 13 -3.68 -11.73 6.81
CA ARG A 13 -4.21 -11.89 5.46
C ARG A 13 -5.26 -10.83 5.13
N VAL A 14 -6.18 -10.55 6.06
CA VAL A 14 -7.19 -9.50 5.90
C VAL A 14 -6.54 -8.13 5.76
N PHE A 15 -5.60 -7.79 6.66
CA PHE A 15 -4.83 -6.56 6.59
C PHE A 15 -4.13 -6.38 5.23
N LEU A 16 -3.52 -7.44 4.71
CA LEU A 16 -2.85 -7.41 3.41
C LEU A 16 -3.81 -7.12 2.26
N THR A 17 -4.95 -7.82 2.22
CA THR A 17 -5.96 -7.60 1.18
C THR A 17 -6.46 -6.15 1.24
N THR A 18 -6.64 -5.60 2.43
CA THR A 18 -7.03 -4.19 2.60
C THR A 18 -5.94 -3.23 2.14
N VAL A 19 -4.66 -3.45 2.49
CA VAL A 19 -3.56 -2.57 2.06
C VAL A 19 -3.36 -2.62 0.55
N LEU A 20 -3.35 -3.81 -0.05
CA LEU A 20 -3.23 -3.99 -1.50
C LEU A 20 -4.37 -3.30 -2.26
N TRP A 21 -5.61 -3.47 -1.78
CA TRP A 21 -6.76 -2.81 -2.38
C TRP A 21 -6.64 -1.29 -2.33
N ARG A 22 -6.28 -0.76 -1.15
CA ARG A 22 -6.08 0.68 -0.96
C ARG A 22 -4.91 1.23 -1.77
N GLU A 23 -3.84 0.47 -1.96
CA GLU A 23 -2.71 0.87 -2.80
C GLU A 23 -3.13 1.01 -4.26
N VAL A 24 -3.94 0.07 -4.77
CA VAL A 24 -4.50 0.13 -6.12
C VAL A 24 -5.42 1.33 -6.29
N GLU A 25 -6.31 1.58 -5.34
CA GLU A 25 -7.18 2.78 -5.35
C GLU A 25 -6.36 4.07 -5.30
N ALA A 26 -5.36 4.16 -4.41
CA ALA A 26 -4.50 5.33 -4.29
C ALA A 26 -3.69 5.58 -5.57
N ARG A 27 -3.23 4.51 -6.25
CA ARG A 27 -2.55 4.62 -7.54
C ARG A 27 -3.47 5.20 -8.62
N GLN A 28 -4.68 4.66 -8.76
CA GLN A 28 -5.65 5.15 -9.73
C GLN A 28 -6.02 6.61 -9.48
N GLN A 29 -6.20 6.99 -8.21
CA GLN A 29 -6.48 8.36 -7.81
C GLN A 29 -5.32 9.30 -8.15
N MET A 30 -4.08 8.89 -7.86
CA MET A 30 -2.87 9.63 -8.21
C MET A 30 -2.75 9.83 -9.73
N GLU A 31 -2.90 8.76 -10.52
CA GLU A 31 -2.82 8.82 -11.98
C GLU A 31 -3.90 9.73 -12.59
N SER A 32 -5.12 9.67 -12.05
CA SER A 32 -6.22 10.56 -12.44
C SER A 32 -5.90 12.02 -12.15
N LEU A 33 -5.41 12.32 -10.94
CA LEU A 33 -5.03 13.69 -10.54
C LEU A 33 -3.84 14.22 -11.33
N GLN A 34 -2.85 13.39 -11.65
CA GLN A 34 -1.75 13.74 -12.54
C GLN A 34 -2.26 14.12 -13.94
N GLY A 35 -3.20 13.34 -14.47
CA GLY A 35 -3.88 13.66 -15.74
C GLY A 35 -4.59 15.02 -15.67
N LEU A 36 -5.35 15.28 -14.61
CA LEU A 36 -6.06 16.55 -14.42
C LEU A 36 -5.11 17.75 -14.23
N CYS A 37 -4.01 17.58 -13.49
CA CYS A 37 -2.99 18.61 -13.30
C CYS A 37 -2.26 18.93 -14.62
N SER A 38 -2.03 17.91 -15.47
CA SER A 38 -1.42 18.12 -16.79
C SER A 38 -2.28 18.98 -17.71
N LEU A 39 -3.61 18.89 -17.56
CA LEU A 39 -4.58 19.69 -18.32
C LEU A 39 -4.81 21.07 -17.68
N ASN A 40 -4.61 21.21 -16.37
CA ASN A 40 -4.89 22.43 -15.60
C ASN A 40 -3.64 22.90 -14.83
N VAL A 41 -2.60 23.30 -15.57
CA VAL A 41 -1.26 23.58 -15.04
C VAL A 41 -1.21 24.71 -13.99
N GLY A 42 -2.22 25.58 -13.94
CA GLY A 42 -2.33 26.70 -12.99
C GLY A 42 -3.27 26.49 -11.81
N ASP A 43 -3.86 25.30 -11.64
CA ASP A 43 -4.75 25.02 -10.52
C ASP A 43 -3.95 24.51 -9.31
N ASP A 44 -3.67 25.43 -8.38
CA ASP A 44 -2.94 25.14 -7.15
C ASP A 44 -3.69 24.17 -6.22
N ASN A 45 -5.02 24.13 -6.28
CA ASN A 45 -5.82 23.20 -5.48
C ASN A 45 -5.66 21.77 -6.01
N LEU A 46 -5.73 21.59 -7.33
CA LEU A 46 -5.46 20.30 -7.96
C LEU A 46 -4.03 19.82 -7.68
N ARG A 47 -3.03 20.72 -7.72
CA ARG A 47 -1.65 20.36 -7.34
C ARG A 47 -1.49 19.95 -5.89
N ASN A 48 -2.24 20.56 -4.96
CA ASN A 48 -2.21 20.14 -3.57
C ASN A 48 -2.84 18.76 -3.39
N GLN A 49 -3.97 18.50 -4.05
CA GLN A 49 -4.61 17.18 -4.07
C GLN A 49 -3.71 16.10 -4.68
N GLU A 50 -2.99 16.42 -5.76
CA GLU A 50 -1.99 15.53 -6.37
C GLU A 50 -0.88 15.16 -5.37
N LYS A 51 -0.32 16.15 -4.65
CA LYS A 51 0.71 15.90 -3.63
C LYS A 51 0.20 15.01 -2.49
N GLU A 52 -1.03 15.25 -2.03
CA GLU A 52 -1.67 14.42 -1.01
C GLU A 52 -1.85 12.97 -1.50
N ALA A 53 -2.36 12.79 -2.71
CA ALA A 53 -2.53 11.46 -3.32
C ALA A 53 -1.20 10.72 -3.49
N ILE A 54 -0.15 11.41 -3.93
CA ILE A 54 1.21 10.85 -4.03
C ILE A 54 1.70 10.41 -2.64
N THR A 55 1.48 11.22 -1.61
CA THR A 55 1.91 10.90 -0.24
C THR A 55 1.21 9.65 0.28
N VAL A 56 -0.11 9.57 0.11
CA VAL A 56 -0.91 8.40 0.51
C VAL A 56 -0.47 7.14 -0.23
N PHE A 57 -0.21 7.24 -1.54
CA PHE A 57 0.31 6.12 -2.32
C PHE A 57 1.68 5.65 -1.80
N MET A 58 2.62 6.57 -1.55
CA MET A 58 3.94 6.23 -1.02
C MET A 58 3.88 5.55 0.35
N GLU A 59 3.02 6.01 1.26
CA GLU A 59 2.83 5.39 2.57
C GLU A 59 2.30 3.95 2.46
N LEU A 60 1.31 3.72 1.58
CA LEU A 60 0.75 2.40 1.34
C LEU A 60 1.77 1.46 0.68
N SER A 61 2.53 1.94 -0.31
CA SER A 61 3.60 1.16 -0.93
C SER A 61 4.71 0.80 0.06
N ALA A 62 5.10 1.73 0.94
CA ALA A 62 6.09 1.46 1.99
C ALA A 62 5.61 0.40 2.99
N ALA A 63 4.33 0.44 3.37
CA ALA A 63 3.72 -0.58 4.24
C ALA A 63 3.69 -1.96 3.56
N GLU A 64 3.36 -2.02 2.27
CA GLU A 64 3.38 -3.25 1.47
C GLU A 64 4.80 -3.83 1.36
N GLU A 65 5.80 -2.98 1.11
CA GLU A 65 7.20 -3.38 1.00
C GLU A 65 7.77 -3.87 2.33
N ALA A 66 7.49 -3.16 3.44
CA ALA A 66 7.90 -3.57 4.78
C ALA A 66 7.36 -4.97 5.13
N PHE A 67 6.11 -5.24 4.75
CA PHE A 67 5.50 -6.54 4.91
C PHE A 67 6.18 -7.61 4.04
N LYS A 68 6.40 -7.34 2.75
CA LYS A 68 7.11 -8.25 1.84
C LYS A 68 8.50 -8.62 2.37
N LYS A 69 9.24 -7.64 2.91
CA LYS A 69 10.54 -7.83 3.56
C LYS A 69 10.45 -8.69 4.83
N GLN A 70 9.42 -8.53 5.65
CA GLN A 70 9.22 -9.37 6.82
C GLN A 70 8.94 -10.82 6.43
N LYS A 71 8.09 -11.05 5.42
CA LYS A 71 7.79 -12.39 4.91
C LYS A 71 9.00 -13.07 4.28
N SER A 72 9.80 -12.34 3.50
CA SER A 72 11.01 -12.89 2.89
C SER A 72 12.04 -13.28 3.94
N ARG A 73 12.20 -12.49 5.01
CA ARG A 73 13.06 -12.84 6.17
C ARG A 73 12.61 -14.12 6.87
N VAL A 74 11.31 -14.28 7.11
CA VAL A 74 10.75 -15.51 7.72
C VAL A 74 10.97 -16.72 6.82
N ASN A 75 10.76 -16.57 5.51
CA ASN A 75 11.01 -17.65 4.55
C ASN A 75 12.51 -17.99 4.41
N TRP A 76 13.39 -17.01 4.52
CA TRP A 76 14.84 -17.24 4.45
C TRP A 76 15.35 -18.00 5.68
N LEU A 77 14.83 -17.69 6.87
CA LEU A 77 15.10 -18.46 8.10
C LEU A 77 14.59 -19.90 8.01
N ALA A 78 13.50 -20.16 7.30
CA ALA A 78 12.95 -21.50 7.09
C ALA A 78 13.70 -22.34 6.04
N LEU A 79 14.59 -21.73 5.24
CA LEU A 79 15.42 -22.39 4.22
C LEU A 79 16.86 -22.63 4.70
N GLY A 80 17.20 -22.18 5.91
CA GLY A 80 18.52 -22.32 6.53
C GLY A 80 18.63 -23.47 7.54
N ASP A 81 17.60 -24.33 7.61
CA ASP A 81 17.57 -25.58 8.37
C ASP A 81 17.58 -26.77 7.38
#